data_AF-A0A7S2QDC2-F1
#
_entry.id   AF-A0A7S2QDC2-F1
#
_cell.length_a   1.000
_cell.length_b   1.000
_cell.length_c   1.000
_cell.angle_alpha   90.00
_cell.angle_beta   90.00
_cell.angle_gamma   90.00
#
_symmetry.space_group_name_H-M   'P 1'
#
loop_
_entity.id
_entity.type
_entity.pdbx_description
1 polymer ?
#
loop_
_entity_poly.entity_id
_entity_poly.type
_entity_poly.pdbx_seq_one_letter_code
_entity_poly.pdbx_strand_id
1 'polypeptide(L)'
;LVTRLVLVIDIAIIIGGNIQNMWQLHTLFVDPLETVQRTHTYYAIGKDLVMICGATFAIFLTDASLMQRVMWRTISVWVALAFLMTAILSVERAEYCGRLGREYNWTVQLSWLPGQIFCLALSMSTNWRHRLQARLNLLFETESAQRAAAGVAGLVGAGPAKLALAQASQRFRTVHLSQLEKHEVADNIPNPDLFCRTATARLRECDAFVSHSWHDDADGKWAALQRWRCDFIAGSGRE
;
A
#
# COMPACT_ATOMS: atom_id res chain seq x y z
N LEU A 1 -8.10 -9.74 -6.40
CA LEU A 1 -8.21 -10.49 -5.13
C LEU A 1 -7.81 -9.64 -3.91
N VAL A 2 -6.58 -9.11 -3.86
CA VAL A 2 -6.06 -8.33 -2.72
C VAL A 2 -6.98 -7.17 -2.31
N THR A 3 -7.44 -6.34 -3.25
CA THR A 3 -8.33 -5.20 -2.93
C THR A 3 -9.64 -5.63 -2.25
N ARG A 4 -10.21 -6.78 -2.62
CA ARG A 4 -11.43 -7.29 -1.99
C ARG A 4 -11.16 -7.76 -0.56
N LEU A 5 -10.02 -8.41 -0.33
CA LEU A 5 -9.61 -8.85 1.00
C LEU A 5 -9.43 -7.65 1.94
N VAL A 6 -8.78 -6.57 1.47
CA VAL A 6 -8.63 -5.33 2.24
C VAL A 6 -9.99 -4.75 2.63
N LEU A 7 -10.93 -4.66 1.68
CA LEU A 7 -12.28 -4.16 1.96
C LEU A 7 -13.04 -5.02 2.99
N VAL A 8 -12.89 -6.35 2.95
CA VAL A 8 -13.51 -7.25 3.93
C VAL A 8 -12.93 -7.01 5.33
N ILE A 9 -11.61 -6.86 5.43
CA ILE A 9 -10.93 -6.55 6.71
C ILE A 9 -11.40 -5.20 7.26
N ASP A 10 -11.47 -4.17 6.42
CA ASP A 10 -11.93 -2.84 6.82
C ASP A 10 -13.38 -2.88 7.32
N ILE A 11 -14.27 -3.59 6.61
CA ILE A 11 -15.66 -3.80 7.03
C ILE A 11 -15.71 -4.49 8.41
N ALA A 12 -14.93 -5.56 8.61
CA ALA A 12 -14.90 -6.30 9.87
C ALA A 12 -14.43 -5.42 11.05
N ILE A 13 -13.38 -4.62 10.84
CA ILE A 13 -12.86 -3.69 11.86
C ILE A 13 -13.93 -2.65 12.22
N ILE A 14 -14.59 -2.05 11.24
CA ILE A 14 -15.63 -1.05 11.46
C ILE A 14 -16.83 -1.66 12.20
N ILE A 15 -17.28 -2.86 11.81
CA ILE A 15 -18.35 -3.58 12.51
C ILE A 15 -17.97 -3.85 13.96
N GLY A 16 -16.74 -4.33 14.20
CA GLY A 16 -16.24 -4.58 15.56
C GLY A 16 -16.25 -3.32 16.43
N GLY A 17 -15.78 -2.18 15.88
CA GLY A 17 -15.81 -0.89 16.55
C GLY A 17 -17.24 -0.42 16.88
N ASN A 18 -18.18 -0.61 15.94
CA ASN A 18 -19.60 -0.28 16.17
C ASN A 18 -20.24 -1.14 17.26
N ILE A 19 -19.95 -2.45 17.30
CA ILE A 19 -20.42 -3.34 18.36
C ILE A 19 -19.88 -2.88 19.72
N GLN A 20 -18.60 -2.54 19.80
CA GLN A 20 -17.99 -2.02 21.03
C GLN A 20 -18.66 -0.71 21.48
N ASN A 21 -18.90 0.23 20.55
CA ASN A 21 -19.58 1.49 20.85
C ASN A 21 -21.01 1.25 21.36
N MET A 22 -21.75 0.32 20.75
CA MET A 22 -23.09 -0.07 21.20
C MET A 22 -23.08 -0.70 22.59
N TRP A 23 -22.07 -1.53 22.89
CA TRP A 23 -21.92 -2.14 24.21
C TRP A 23 -21.65 -1.09 25.29
N GLN A 24 -20.76 -0.13 25.03
CA GLN A 24 -20.51 1.00 25.93
C GLN A 24 -21.78 1.82 26.20
N LEU A 25 -22.60 2.01 25.16
CA LEU A 25 -23.87 2.73 25.24
C LEU A 25 -24.90 2.03 26.13
N HIS A 26 -24.89 0.69 26.16
CA HIS A 26 -25.78 -0.09 27.02
C HIS A 26 -25.29 -0.11 28.49
N THR A 27 -24.01 0.12 28.75
CA THR A 27 -23.47 0.11 30.13
C THR A 27 -23.65 1.43 30.88
N LEU A 28 -23.94 2.52 30.17
CA LEU A 28 -24.24 3.83 30.72
C LEU A 28 -25.77 3.95 30.75
N PHE A 29 -26.41 4.16 31.90
CA PHE A 29 -27.88 4.22 31.98
C PHE A 29 -28.44 5.24 32.99
N VAL A 30 -27.62 6.18 33.49
CA VAL A 30 -28.02 6.96 34.69
C VAL A 30 -27.81 8.49 34.59
N ASP A 31 -27.16 9.06 33.56
CA ASP A 31 -26.82 10.51 33.60
C ASP A 31 -27.30 11.34 32.39
N PRO A 32 -27.69 12.62 32.55
CA PRO A 32 -28.10 13.48 31.44
C PRO A 32 -26.97 13.84 30.44
N LEU A 33 -25.69 13.73 30.84
CA LEU A 33 -24.54 13.76 29.92
C LEU A 33 -24.59 12.66 28.84
N GLU A 34 -25.42 11.63 29.08
CA GLU A 34 -25.60 10.48 28.23
C GLU A 34 -26.40 10.81 26.96
N THR A 35 -27.27 11.83 26.93
CA THR A 35 -28.02 12.17 25.70
C THR A 35 -27.08 12.63 24.58
N VAL A 36 -26.12 13.50 24.89
CA VAL A 36 -25.13 13.97 23.91
C VAL A 36 -24.22 12.82 23.46
N GLN A 37 -23.83 11.95 24.38
CA GLN A 37 -22.98 10.80 24.07
C GLN A 37 -23.72 9.74 23.23
N ARG A 38 -25.00 9.49 23.52
CA ARG A 38 -25.87 8.62 22.71
C ARG A 38 -26.02 9.16 21.30
N THR A 39 -26.32 10.46 21.16
CA THR A 39 -26.40 11.13 19.86
C THR A 39 -25.11 11.00 19.06
N HIS A 40 -23.96 11.25 19.70
CA HIS A 40 -22.64 11.07 19.08
C HIS A 40 -22.44 9.63 18.56
N THR A 41 -22.79 8.62 19.35
CA THR A 41 -22.63 7.23 18.95
C THR A 41 -23.59 6.83 17.83
N TYR A 42 -24.84 7.28 17.85
CA TYR A 42 -25.77 7.03 16.74
C TYR A 42 -25.25 7.64 15.44
N TYR A 43 -24.69 8.86 15.49
CA TYR A 43 -24.05 9.45 14.32
C TYR A 43 -22.82 8.67 13.86
N ALA A 44 -22.01 8.18 14.80
CA ALA A 44 -20.85 7.35 14.48
C ALA A 44 -21.25 6.05 13.76
N ILE A 45 -22.28 5.37 14.25
CA ILE A 45 -22.83 4.17 13.62
C ILE A 45 -23.42 4.50 12.25
N GLY A 46 -24.20 5.58 12.16
CA GLY A 46 -24.84 6.03 10.92
C GLY A 46 -23.82 6.30 9.80
N LYS A 47 -22.74 7.04 10.09
CA LYS A 47 -21.66 7.26 9.10
C LYS A 47 -21.00 5.93 8.71
N ASP A 48 -20.76 5.04 9.65
CA ASP A 48 -20.04 3.79 9.40
C ASP A 48 -20.88 2.80 8.58
N LEU A 49 -22.20 2.83 8.72
CA LEU A 49 -23.12 2.12 7.82
C LEU A 49 -22.98 2.57 6.36
N VAL A 50 -22.77 3.86 6.10
CA VAL A 50 -22.53 4.36 4.73
C VAL A 50 -21.26 3.73 4.14
N MET A 51 -20.19 3.63 4.95
CA MET A 51 -18.94 3.00 4.52
C MET A 51 -19.13 1.50 4.28
N ILE A 52 -19.78 0.78 5.21
CA ILE A 52 -20.05 -0.66 5.08
C ILE A 52 -20.88 -0.96 3.83
N CYS A 53 -21.97 -0.22 3.60
CA CYS A 53 -22.83 -0.41 2.43
C CYS A 53 -22.07 -0.15 1.13
N GLY A 54 -21.31 0.94 1.04
CA GLY A 54 -20.56 1.27 -0.17
C GLY A 54 -19.40 0.30 -0.44
N ALA A 55 -18.68 -0.13 0.60
CA ALA A 55 -17.62 -1.13 0.48
C ALA A 55 -18.17 -2.50 0.08
N THR A 56 -19.30 -2.91 0.68
CA THR A 56 -20.01 -4.15 0.31
C THR A 56 -20.43 -4.11 -1.15
N PHE A 57 -21.05 -3.01 -1.59
CA PHE A 57 -21.41 -2.82 -3.00
C PHE A 57 -20.18 -2.89 -3.93
N ALA A 58 -19.05 -2.26 -3.53
CA ALA A 58 -17.81 -2.31 -4.31
C ALA A 58 -17.26 -3.74 -4.47
N ILE A 59 -17.33 -4.58 -3.44
CA ILE A 59 -16.82 -5.97 -3.48
C ILE A 59 -17.53 -6.81 -4.57
N PHE A 60 -18.82 -6.57 -4.79
CA PHE A 60 -19.61 -7.30 -5.79
C PHE A 60 -19.34 -6.86 -7.24
N LEU A 61 -18.56 -5.80 -7.46
CA LEU A 61 -18.18 -5.36 -8.80
C LEU A 61 -17.08 -6.27 -9.38
N THR A 62 -17.25 -6.68 -10.64
CA THR A 62 -16.31 -7.54 -11.36
C THR A 62 -15.11 -6.78 -11.90
N ASP A 63 -15.32 -5.55 -12.37
CA ASP A 63 -14.29 -4.67 -12.88
C ASP A 63 -13.51 -3.99 -11.73
N ALA A 64 -12.18 -4.19 -11.74
CA ALA A 64 -11.30 -3.64 -10.71
C ALA A 64 -11.25 -2.10 -10.70
N SER A 65 -11.31 -1.46 -11.88
CA SER A 65 -11.28 -0.01 -12.01
C SER A 65 -12.58 0.62 -11.50
N LEU A 66 -13.72 -0.03 -11.77
CA LEU A 66 -15.03 0.40 -11.28
C LEU A 66 -15.12 0.21 -9.76
N MET A 67 -14.66 -0.95 -9.25
CA MET A 67 -14.57 -1.23 -7.82
C MET A 67 -13.75 -0.16 -7.09
N GLN A 68 -12.57 0.18 -7.60
CA GLN A 68 -11.74 1.24 -7.00
C GLN A 68 -12.42 2.60 -7.04
N ARG A 69 -13.08 2.97 -8.15
CA ARG A 69 -13.79 4.25 -8.27
C ARG A 69 -14.92 4.36 -7.24
N VAL A 70 -15.73 3.31 -7.12
CA VAL A 70 -16.83 3.24 -6.15
C VAL A 70 -16.29 3.29 -4.73
N MET A 71 -15.28 2.48 -4.41
CA MET A 71 -14.60 2.48 -3.10
C MET A 71 -14.14 3.89 -2.70
N TRP A 72 -13.40 4.57 -3.57
CA TRP A 72 -12.90 5.91 -3.25
C TRP A 72 -14.00 6.96 -3.13
N ARG A 73 -15.08 6.82 -3.90
CA ARG A 73 -16.26 7.69 -3.75
C ARG A 73 -16.93 7.46 -2.41
N THR A 74 -17.12 6.21 -1.99
CA THR A 74 -17.64 5.86 -0.67
C THR A 74 -16.77 6.42 0.45
N ILE A 75 -15.45 6.24 0.37
CA ILE A 75 -14.50 6.81 1.34
C ILE A 75 -14.64 8.33 1.40
N SER A 76 -14.74 9.00 0.25
CA SER A 76 -14.89 10.47 0.20
C SER A 76 -16.17 10.93 0.87
N VAL A 77 -17.30 10.26 0.62
CA VAL A 77 -18.59 10.56 1.27
C VAL A 77 -18.50 10.29 2.77
N TRP A 78 -17.90 9.18 3.18
CA TRP A 78 -17.72 8.84 4.59
C TRP A 78 -16.86 9.86 5.34
N VAL A 79 -15.71 10.27 4.78
CA VAL A 79 -14.85 11.30 5.36
C VAL A 79 -15.56 12.66 5.40
N ALA A 80 -16.30 13.03 4.36
CA ALA A 80 -17.07 14.27 4.33
C ALA A 80 -18.16 14.29 5.41
N LEU A 81 -18.89 13.18 5.60
CA LEU A 81 -19.85 13.02 6.69
C LEU A 81 -19.14 13.11 8.05
N ALA A 82 -18.02 12.43 8.24
CA ALA A 82 -17.25 12.51 9.49
C ALA A 82 -16.81 13.94 9.81
N PHE A 83 -16.33 14.68 8.81
CA PHE A 83 -15.95 16.09 8.95
C PHE A 83 -17.14 16.96 9.33
N LEU A 84 -18.26 16.85 8.60
CA LEU A 84 -19.48 17.62 8.86
C LEU A 84 -20.01 17.35 10.27
N MET A 85 -20.08 16.08 10.67
CA MET A 85 -20.54 15.69 12.01
C MET A 85 -19.60 16.23 13.10
N THR A 86 -18.29 16.15 12.89
CA THR A 86 -17.30 16.70 13.84
C THR A 86 -17.46 18.21 13.98
N ALA A 87 -17.71 18.92 12.89
CA ALA A 87 -17.95 20.36 12.90
C ALA A 87 -19.25 20.72 13.64
N ILE A 88 -20.38 20.05 13.35
CA ILE A 88 -21.67 20.27 14.01
C ILE A 88 -21.53 20.05 15.53
N LEU A 89 -20.99 18.89 15.92
CA LEU A 89 -20.80 18.55 17.33
C LEU A 89 -19.84 19.50 18.05
N SER A 90 -18.84 20.04 17.34
CA SER A 90 -17.93 21.05 17.89
C SER A 90 -18.65 22.38 18.14
N VAL A 91 -19.54 22.79 17.23
CA VAL A 91 -20.35 24.02 17.39
C VAL A 91 -21.34 23.86 18.54
N GLU A 92 -22.12 22.76 18.56
CA GLU A 92 -23.06 22.47 19.66
C GLU A 92 -22.37 22.45 21.02
N ARG A 93 -21.17 21.85 21.10
CA ARG A 93 -20.37 21.82 22.33
C ARG A 93 -19.81 23.18 22.69
N ALA A 94 -19.38 24.00 21.74
CA ALA A 94 -18.88 25.34 22.01
C ALA A 94 -19.98 26.23 22.61
N GLU A 95 -21.21 26.13 22.10
CA GLU A 95 -22.38 26.85 22.65
C GLU A 95 -22.73 26.35 24.05
N TYR A 96 -22.68 25.04 24.28
CA TYR A 96 -22.98 24.43 25.59
C TYR A 96 -21.90 24.73 26.64
N CYS A 97 -20.62 24.58 26.29
CA CYS A 97 -19.48 24.79 27.20
C CYS A 97 -19.18 26.28 27.44
N GLY A 98 -19.65 27.19 26.58
CA GLY A 98 -19.67 28.62 26.90
C GLY A 98 -20.43 28.93 28.20
N ARG A 99 -21.26 28.00 28.70
CA ARG A 99 -22.00 28.09 29.98
C ARG A 99 -21.45 27.22 31.11
N LEU A 100 -20.63 26.22 30.83
CA LEU A 100 -20.14 25.22 31.80
C LEU A 100 -18.61 25.17 31.71
N GLY A 101 -17.95 25.57 32.80
CA GLY A 101 -16.55 26.00 32.87
C GLY A 101 -15.46 25.11 32.22
N ARG A 102 -14.25 25.69 32.24
CA ARG A 102 -12.99 25.40 31.52
C ARG A 102 -12.43 23.95 31.54
N GLU A 103 -13.12 22.96 32.08
CA GLU A 103 -12.57 21.61 32.32
C GLU A 103 -12.82 20.59 31.19
N TYR A 104 -13.58 20.93 30.15
CA TYR A 104 -13.88 19.98 29.07
C TYR A 104 -12.85 20.04 27.93
N ASN A 105 -12.34 18.87 27.51
CA ASN A 105 -11.17 18.72 26.63
C ASN A 105 -11.52 18.84 25.13
N TRP A 106 -12.15 19.95 24.72
CA TRP A 106 -12.57 20.22 23.32
C TRP A 106 -11.39 20.28 22.33
N THR A 107 -10.18 20.55 22.83
CA THR A 107 -8.92 20.54 22.07
C THR A 107 -8.68 19.18 21.41
N VAL A 108 -9.07 18.08 22.05
CA VAL A 108 -8.89 16.73 21.51
C VAL A 108 -9.69 16.58 20.22
N GLN A 109 -10.95 17.00 20.16
CA GLN A 109 -11.78 16.82 18.97
C GLN A 109 -11.32 17.69 17.79
N LEU A 110 -10.99 18.96 18.04
CA LEU A 110 -10.50 19.84 16.97
C LEU A 110 -9.14 19.40 16.42
N SER A 111 -8.32 18.73 17.24
CA SER A 111 -7.01 18.23 16.80
C SER A 111 -7.12 17.17 15.68
N TRP A 112 -8.29 16.54 15.50
CA TRP A 112 -8.54 15.59 14.41
C TRP A 112 -8.96 16.25 13.09
N LEU A 113 -9.43 17.51 13.09
CA LEU A 113 -9.89 18.18 11.87
C LEU A 113 -8.81 18.30 10.79
N PRO A 114 -7.54 18.65 11.08
CA PRO A 114 -6.49 18.67 10.07
C PRO A 114 -6.30 17.30 9.39
N GLY A 115 -6.38 16.21 10.17
CA GLY A 115 -6.30 14.85 9.64
C GLY A 115 -7.47 14.52 8.71
N GLN A 116 -8.70 14.89 9.10
CA GLN A 116 -9.89 14.69 8.27
C GLN A 116 -9.85 15.51 6.98
N ILE A 117 -9.41 16.78 7.05
CA ILE A 117 -9.23 17.65 5.88
C ILE A 117 -8.19 17.04 4.93
N PHE A 118 -7.06 16.54 5.47
CA PHE A 118 -6.05 15.86 4.67
C PHE A 118 -6.60 14.61 3.99
N CYS A 119 -7.31 13.75 4.74
CA CYS A 119 -7.96 12.55 4.19
C CYS A 119 -8.97 12.89 3.09
N LEU A 120 -9.76 13.95 3.28
CA LEU A 120 -10.75 14.40 2.30
C LEU A 120 -10.07 14.94 1.03
N ALA A 121 -9.04 15.77 1.18
CA ALA A 121 -8.26 16.28 0.06
C ALA A 121 -7.61 15.14 -0.73
N LEU A 122 -7.06 14.15 -0.02
CA LEU A 122 -6.49 12.95 -0.62
C LEU A 122 -7.56 12.13 -1.35
N SER A 123 -8.74 11.92 -0.76
CA SER A 123 -9.80 11.10 -1.37
C SER A 123 -10.42 11.77 -2.61
N MET A 124 -10.50 13.09 -2.63
CA MET A 124 -11.03 13.86 -3.77
C MET A 124 -10.03 13.95 -4.94
N SER A 125 -8.72 13.94 -4.67
CA SER A 125 -7.69 14.13 -5.70
C SER A 125 -7.25 12.80 -6.32
N THR A 126 -7.74 12.47 -7.52
CA THR A 126 -7.33 11.27 -8.27
C THR A 126 -5.83 11.23 -8.55
N ASN A 127 -5.25 12.37 -8.92
CA ASN A 127 -3.83 12.48 -9.24
C ASN A 127 -2.94 12.20 -8.02
N TRP A 128 -3.30 12.72 -6.86
CA TRP A 128 -2.56 12.48 -5.63
C TRP A 128 -2.67 11.03 -5.17
N ARG A 129 -3.86 10.43 -5.30
CA ARG A 129 -4.06 9.00 -5.02
C ARG A 129 -3.15 8.12 -5.86
N HIS A 130 -3.11 8.32 -7.17
CA HIS A 130 -2.22 7.53 -8.04
C HIS A 130 -0.75 7.70 -7.67
N ARG A 131 -0.31 8.93 -7.36
CA ARG A 131 1.08 9.18 -6.94
C ARG A 131 1.42 8.53 -5.61
N LEU A 132 0.54 8.65 -4.61
CA LEU A 132 0.74 8.06 -3.30
C LEU A 132 0.71 6.53 -3.38
N GLN A 133 -0.27 5.97 -4.09
CA GLN A 133 -0.37 4.53 -4.30
C GLN A 133 0.83 3.99 -5.07
N ALA A 134 1.32 4.70 -6.08
CA ALA A 134 2.55 4.31 -6.78
C ALA A 134 3.76 4.32 -5.82
N ARG A 135 3.91 5.33 -4.96
CA ARG A 135 4.99 5.38 -3.97
C ARG A 135 4.87 4.29 -2.91
N LEU A 136 3.66 4.03 -2.40
CA LEU A 136 3.41 2.95 -1.45
C LEU A 136 3.67 1.59 -2.10
N ASN A 137 3.19 1.38 -3.33
CA ASN A 137 3.49 0.17 -4.08
C ASN A 137 5.00 0.01 -4.29
N LEU A 138 5.75 1.07 -4.63
CA LEU A 138 7.21 0.97 -4.73
C LEU A 138 7.86 0.60 -3.39
N LEU A 139 7.39 1.15 -2.27
CA LEU A 139 7.88 0.82 -0.93
C LEU A 139 7.51 -0.61 -0.52
N PHE A 140 6.33 -1.10 -0.89
CA PHE A 140 5.87 -2.44 -0.54
C PHE A 140 6.36 -3.52 -1.52
N GLU A 141 6.48 -3.24 -2.82
CA GLU A 141 7.01 -4.15 -3.84
C GLU A 141 8.48 -4.47 -3.58
N THR A 142 9.27 -3.47 -3.18
CA THR A 142 10.68 -3.68 -2.82
C THR A 142 10.84 -4.68 -1.68
N GLU A 143 9.92 -4.70 -0.70
CA GLU A 143 9.93 -5.71 0.37
C GLU A 143 9.21 -7.01 0.00
N SER A 144 8.11 -6.91 -0.74
CA SER A 144 7.22 -8.02 -1.10
C SER A 144 7.87 -8.97 -2.10
N ALA A 145 8.46 -8.44 -3.18
CA ALA A 145 9.10 -9.27 -4.20
C ALA A 145 10.31 -10.03 -3.61
N GLN A 146 11.10 -9.37 -2.77
CA GLN A 146 12.21 -10.00 -2.06
C GLN A 146 11.71 -11.09 -1.08
N ARG A 147 10.65 -10.82 -0.31
CA ARG A 147 10.08 -11.81 0.63
C ARG A 147 9.39 -12.98 -0.08
N ALA A 148 8.68 -12.73 -1.18
CA ALA A 148 8.03 -13.76 -1.98
C ALA A 148 9.05 -14.67 -2.65
N ALA A 149 10.08 -14.10 -3.30
CA ALA A 149 11.16 -14.87 -3.91
C ALA A 149 11.96 -15.66 -2.86
N ALA A 150 12.27 -15.04 -1.71
CA ALA A 150 12.92 -15.73 -0.60
C ALA A 150 12.04 -16.86 -0.01
N GLY A 151 10.71 -16.66 0.04
CA GLY A 151 9.75 -17.67 0.45
C GLY A 151 9.73 -18.88 -0.48
N VAL A 152 9.67 -18.64 -1.80
CA VAL A 152 9.74 -19.71 -2.81
C VAL A 152 11.09 -20.44 -2.74
N ALA A 153 12.20 -19.71 -2.64
CA ALA A 153 13.52 -20.30 -2.50
C ALA A 153 13.66 -21.14 -1.21
N GLY A 154 13.06 -20.68 -0.10
CA GLY A 154 12.99 -21.45 1.14
C GLY A 154 12.14 -22.72 1.03
N LEU A 155 11.01 -22.65 0.32
CA LEU A 155 10.13 -23.80 0.06
C LEU A 155 10.80 -24.85 -0.83
N VAL A 156 11.50 -24.43 -1.89
CA VAL A 156 12.23 -25.34 -2.80
C VAL A 156 13.47 -25.92 -2.12
N GLY A 157 14.15 -25.13 -1.30
CA GLY A 157 15.41 -25.52 -0.63
C GLY A 157 15.26 -26.14 0.76
N ALA A 158 14.02 -26.40 1.24
CA ALA A 158 13.74 -26.87 2.59
C ALA A 158 14.41 -26.04 3.71
N GLY A 159 14.44 -24.71 3.56
CA GLY A 159 15.13 -23.80 4.47
C GLY A 159 14.35 -22.51 4.76
N PRO A 160 14.71 -21.76 5.81
CA PRO A 160 14.07 -20.48 6.11
C PRO A 160 14.34 -19.48 4.98
N ALA A 161 13.32 -18.72 4.57
CA ALA A 161 13.43 -17.67 3.56
C ALA A 161 14.59 -16.68 3.84
N LYS A 162 14.82 -16.35 5.12
CA LYS A 162 15.92 -15.49 5.55
C LYS A 162 17.30 -16.05 5.20
N LEU A 163 17.47 -17.38 5.32
CA LEU A 163 18.72 -18.05 4.96
C LEU A 163 18.92 -18.03 3.44
N ALA A 164 17.87 -18.31 2.67
CA ALA A 164 17.92 -18.26 1.21
C ALA A 164 18.28 -16.86 0.70
N LEU A 165 17.69 -15.80 1.28
CA LEU A 165 18.02 -14.42 0.92
C LEU A 165 19.45 -14.03 1.32
N ALA A 166 19.94 -14.49 2.48
CA ALA A 166 21.32 -14.27 2.91
C ALA A 166 22.31 -14.94 1.96
N GLN A 167 22.06 -16.20 1.58
CA GLN A 167 22.88 -16.94 0.63
C GLN A 167 22.84 -16.31 -0.77
N ALA A 168 21.66 -15.94 -1.25
CA ALA A 168 21.51 -15.24 -2.52
C ALA A 168 22.29 -13.92 -2.51
N SER A 169 22.17 -13.11 -1.45
CA SER A 169 22.90 -11.85 -1.33
C SER A 169 24.42 -12.04 -1.28
N GLN A 170 24.91 -13.11 -0.62
CA GLN A 170 26.35 -13.42 -0.59
C GLN A 170 26.89 -13.89 -1.94
N ARG A 171 26.06 -14.59 -2.72
CA ARG A 171 26.42 -15.14 -4.02
C ARG A 171 26.06 -14.24 -5.20
N PHE A 172 25.41 -13.11 -4.93
CA PHE A 172 24.97 -12.20 -5.98
C PHE A 172 26.17 -11.52 -6.63
N ARG A 173 26.30 -11.70 -7.94
CA ARG A 173 27.38 -11.15 -8.73
C ARG A 173 26.81 -10.51 -9.99
N THR A 174 27.46 -9.46 -10.45
CA THR A 174 27.13 -8.75 -11.69
C THR A 174 28.35 -8.72 -12.60
N VAL A 175 28.14 -8.48 -13.89
CA VAL A 175 29.19 -8.28 -14.88
C VAL A 175 28.86 -7.02 -15.66
N HIS A 176 29.87 -6.20 -15.96
CA HIS A 176 29.65 -5.04 -16.82
C HIS A 176 29.34 -5.49 -18.23
N LEU A 177 28.36 -4.83 -18.87
CA LEU A 177 27.92 -5.24 -20.19
C LEU A 177 28.99 -5.00 -21.27
N SER A 178 29.92 -4.07 -21.05
CA SER A 178 31.13 -3.88 -21.88
C SER A 178 32.09 -5.06 -21.86
N GLN A 179 32.05 -5.90 -20.83
CA GLN A 179 32.91 -7.08 -20.70
C GLN A 179 32.28 -8.32 -21.31
N LEU A 180 30.99 -8.31 -21.62
CA LEU A 180 30.28 -9.41 -22.24
C LEU A 180 30.52 -9.44 -23.75
N GLU A 181 30.65 -10.63 -24.30
CA GLU A 181 30.70 -10.87 -25.73
C GLU A 181 29.44 -11.58 -26.23
N LYS A 182 29.12 -11.37 -27.51
CA LYS A 182 27.91 -11.93 -28.14
C LYS A 182 27.81 -13.45 -27.97
N HIS A 183 28.92 -14.16 -28.16
CA HIS A 183 28.95 -15.61 -28.12
C HIS A 183 28.64 -16.16 -26.71
N GLU A 184 28.93 -15.40 -25.66
CA GLU A 184 28.67 -15.77 -24.26
C GLU A 184 27.19 -15.60 -23.89
N VAL A 185 26.46 -14.76 -24.62
CA VAL A 185 25.01 -14.55 -24.45
C VAL A 185 24.20 -15.50 -25.34
N ALA A 186 24.82 -16.01 -26.41
CA ALA A 186 24.21 -16.92 -27.37
C ALA A 186 24.02 -18.33 -26.80
N ASP A 187 24.95 -18.80 -25.96
CA ASP A 187 24.89 -20.13 -25.37
C ASP A 187 24.17 -20.10 -24.01
N ASN A 188 23.43 -21.17 -23.73
CA ASN A 188 22.77 -21.40 -22.44
C ASN A 188 23.63 -22.31 -21.54
N ILE A 189 24.80 -22.75 -22.00
CA ILE A 189 25.76 -23.52 -21.21
C ILE A 189 26.52 -22.57 -20.26
N PRO A 190 26.59 -22.88 -18.95
CA PRO A 190 27.36 -22.08 -17.99
C PRO A 190 28.84 -21.96 -18.40
N ASN A 191 29.32 -20.72 -18.57
CA ASN A 191 30.72 -20.43 -18.88
C ASN A 191 31.49 -20.08 -17.58
N PRO A 192 32.46 -20.92 -17.12
CA PRO A 192 33.27 -20.63 -15.94
C PRO A 192 34.11 -19.36 -16.06
N ASP A 193 34.55 -19.00 -17.27
CA ASP A 193 35.38 -17.82 -17.49
C ASP A 193 34.57 -16.53 -17.31
N LEU A 194 33.29 -16.55 -17.70
CA LEU A 194 32.37 -15.44 -17.44
C LEU A 194 32.23 -15.20 -15.93
N PHE A 195 32.18 -16.26 -15.13
CA PHE A 195 32.11 -16.14 -13.66
C PHE A 195 33.33 -15.41 -13.09
N CYS A 196 34.54 -15.65 -13.63
CA CYS A 196 35.76 -14.97 -13.21
C CYS A 196 35.75 -13.46 -13.47
N ARG A 197 34.99 -12.99 -14.47
CA ARG A 197 34.84 -11.55 -14.78
C ARG A 197 33.75 -10.85 -13.96
N THR A 198 32.93 -11.60 -13.25
CA THR A 198 31.86 -11.01 -12.43
C THR A 198 32.41 -10.45 -11.12
N ALA A 199 31.79 -9.39 -10.60
CA ALA A 199 32.09 -8.82 -9.29
C ALA A 199 30.93 -9.06 -8.32
N THR A 200 31.23 -9.21 -7.03
CA THR A 200 30.18 -9.23 -5.99
C THR A 200 29.47 -7.88 -5.98
N ALA A 201 28.13 -7.92 -5.96
CA ALA A 201 27.30 -6.72 -5.95
C ALA A 201 26.18 -6.88 -4.92
N ARG A 202 25.60 -5.75 -4.49
CA ARG A 202 24.35 -5.78 -3.73
C ARG A 202 23.18 -5.95 -4.70
N LEU A 203 22.10 -6.59 -4.27
CA LEU A 203 20.89 -6.80 -5.09
C LEU A 203 20.32 -5.51 -5.70
N ARG A 204 20.59 -4.34 -5.10
CA ARG A 204 20.13 -3.01 -5.57
C ARG A 204 21.12 -2.28 -6.48
N GLU A 205 22.29 -2.86 -6.71
CA GLU A 205 23.33 -2.29 -7.59
C GLU A 205 23.27 -2.90 -9.01
N CYS A 206 22.39 -3.89 -9.23
CA CYS A 206 22.15 -4.47 -10.53
C CYS A 206 21.09 -3.67 -11.29
N ASP A 207 21.46 -3.14 -12.45
CA ASP A 207 20.56 -2.32 -13.27
C ASP A 207 19.60 -3.15 -14.13
N ALA A 208 20.01 -4.37 -14.51
CA ALA A 208 19.21 -5.27 -15.31
C ALA A 208 19.50 -6.74 -15.01
N PHE A 209 18.44 -7.54 -15.00
CA PHE A 209 18.52 -8.99 -14.93
C PHE A 209 18.25 -9.58 -16.31
N VAL A 210 19.20 -10.37 -16.81
CA VAL A 210 19.04 -11.12 -18.06
C VAL A 210 19.00 -12.60 -17.72
N SER A 211 17.95 -13.28 -18.14
CA SER A 211 17.82 -14.72 -17.94
C SER A 211 18.32 -15.48 -19.17
N HIS A 212 19.22 -16.44 -18.95
CA HIS A 212 19.63 -17.41 -19.99
C HIS A 212 18.59 -18.51 -20.24
N SER A 213 17.43 -18.49 -19.55
CA SER A 213 16.44 -19.56 -19.66
C SER A 213 15.62 -19.54 -20.96
N TRP A 214 15.83 -18.57 -21.86
CA TRP A 214 14.99 -18.40 -23.05
C TRP A 214 15.74 -18.86 -24.30
N HIS A 215 15.07 -19.72 -25.08
CA HIS A 215 15.50 -20.21 -26.40
C HIS A 215 15.35 -19.15 -27.51
N ASP A 216 15.50 -17.87 -27.15
CA ASP A 216 15.42 -16.78 -28.11
C ASP A 216 16.61 -16.84 -29.07
N ASP A 217 16.38 -16.31 -30.27
CA ASP A 217 17.44 -16.07 -31.24
C ASP A 217 18.59 -15.27 -30.62
N ALA A 218 19.80 -15.81 -30.72
CA ALA A 218 20.99 -15.24 -30.10
C ALA A 218 21.29 -13.84 -30.64
N ASP A 219 21.04 -13.61 -31.93
CA ASP A 219 21.27 -12.33 -32.58
C ASP A 219 20.27 -11.28 -32.09
N GLY A 220 18.99 -11.64 -32.03
CA GLY A 220 17.93 -10.81 -31.45
C GLY A 220 18.18 -10.46 -29.98
N LYS A 221 18.59 -11.44 -29.17
CA LYS A 221 18.91 -11.24 -27.75
C LYS A 221 20.07 -10.27 -27.58
N TRP A 222 21.16 -10.46 -28.33
CA TRP A 222 22.32 -9.56 -28.28
C TRP A 222 21.98 -8.15 -28.76
N ALA A 223 21.24 -8.03 -29.86
CA ALA A 223 20.82 -6.73 -30.41
C ALA A 223 19.94 -5.96 -29.42
N ALA A 224 18.98 -6.64 -28.78
CA ALA A 224 18.13 -6.05 -27.75
C ALA A 224 18.95 -5.58 -26.54
N LEU A 225 19.92 -6.38 -26.10
CA LEU A 225 20.78 -6.06 -24.96
C LEU A 225 21.69 -4.86 -25.25
N GLN A 226 22.30 -4.79 -26.43
CA GLN A 226 23.11 -3.63 -26.84
C GLN A 226 22.26 -2.37 -27.03
N ARG A 227 21.03 -2.50 -27.55
CA ARG A 227 20.10 -1.35 -27.63
C ARG A 227 19.77 -0.82 -26.24
N TRP A 228 19.40 -1.70 -25.31
CA TRP A 228 19.14 -1.32 -23.92
C TRP A 228 20.33 -0.61 -23.29
N ARG A 229 21.55 -1.12 -23.50
CA ARG A 229 22.80 -0.50 -23.03
C ARG A 229 22.96 0.93 -23.53
N CYS A 230 22.79 1.15 -24.84
CA CYS A 230 22.90 2.48 -25.43
C CYS A 230 21.88 3.45 -24.83
N ASP A 231 20.63 3.01 -24.72
CA ASP A 231 19.54 3.82 -24.14
C ASP A 231 19.82 4.14 -22.65
N PHE A 232 20.33 3.15 -21.90
CA PHE A 232 20.68 3.30 -20.49
C PHE A 232 21.84 4.28 -20.27
N ILE A 233 22.92 4.16 -21.05
CA ILE A 233 24.06 5.10 -20.97
C ILE A 233 23.60 6.51 -21.33
N ALA A 234 22.80 6.67 -22.38
CA ALA A 234 22.28 7.98 -22.78
C ALA A 234 21.40 8.61 -21.69
N GLY A 235 20.59 7.82 -20.98
CA GLY A 235 19.69 8.31 -19.93
C GLY A 235 20.35 8.51 -18.56
N SER A 236 21.35 7.69 -18.21
CA SER A 236 21.93 7.66 -16.85
C SER A 236 23.33 8.26 -16.74
N GLY A 237 24.04 8.39 -17.87
CA GLY A 237 25.44 8.85 -17.89
C GLY A 237 26.44 7.85 -17.31
N ARG A 238 26.04 6.59 -17.10
CA ARG A 238 26.87 5.50 -16.58
C ARG A 238 26.59 4.20 -17.31
N GLU A 239 27.48 3.22 -17.11
CA GLU A 239 27.34 1.84 -17.57
C GLU A 239 27.18 0.88 -16.40
#